data_AF-A0A2N1R296-F1
#
_entry.id   AF-A0A2N1R296-F1
#
_cell.length_a   1.000
_cell.length_b   1.000
_cell.length_c   1.000
_cell.angle_alpha   90.00
_cell.angle_beta   90.00
_cell.angle_gamma   90.00
#
_symmetry.space_group_name_H-M   'P 1'
#
loop_
_entity.id
_entity.type
_entity.pdbx_description
1 polymer ?
#
loop_
_entity_poly.entity_id
_entity_poly.type
_entity_poly.pdbx_seq_one_letter_code
_entity_poly.pdbx_strand_id
1 'polypeptide(L)'
;RACSRPSRPARSTSAASAGTRRGRSPPAEGRLRCRRREAARRPAAAVAATFEERQRPGDVRLRRGDVAGKEADIAYFDPPYNQHQYGSNYHLLNTILRWDCKPLPMEADADSGYSSKAGIPVGWKATRSSFCVRSQSADSVSAMLDACEASRLLFSWNADGHLSGEDMVRILAPRGRLDTIALDYVAYRGGRQSASRNSRSREYLFVVDTKAEPVDTDSAVAALREMASRDEVLRSTYDPERVARVFSLKTMPSRRVLERRLDGQATLGFDDSSQFPEASAFFSPDLRQASVEAGMLLSTLEPGRRRRFVELISGCACAGVVEELSVLLALAAEAAHAGKLKTVRSAVREAPRLIRKLAHDKYAVDFERFLHEFRALGQLAGDNNLAGKLAKLERLLSDRTGMART
;
A
#
# COMPACT_ATOMS: atom_id res chain seq x y z
N ARG A 1 -11.42 49.81 -4.39
CA ARG A 1 -11.66 50.70 -3.22
C ARG A 1 -11.41 49.83 -1.97
N ALA A 2 -10.16 49.61 -1.58
CA ALA A 2 -9.32 50.43 -0.70
C ALA A 2 -9.67 50.25 0.79
N CYS A 3 -8.71 49.67 1.53
CA CYS A 3 -8.37 49.86 2.96
C CYS A 3 -9.42 49.48 4.03
N SER A 4 -9.08 49.04 5.25
CA SER A 4 -7.86 49.24 6.07
C SER A 4 -7.81 48.26 7.26
N ARG A 5 -6.59 47.91 7.69
CA ARG A 5 -6.25 47.37 9.02
C ARG A 5 -6.46 48.42 10.11
N PRO A 6 -6.47 48.01 11.39
CA PRO A 6 -5.66 48.74 12.37
C PRO A 6 -4.66 47.87 13.13
N SER A 7 -3.69 48.61 13.66
CA SER A 7 -2.38 48.30 14.21
C SER A 7 -2.36 47.74 15.64
N ARG A 8 -1.30 46.97 15.92
CA ARG A 8 -0.75 46.76 17.27
C ARG A 8 -0.20 48.07 17.86
N PRO A 9 -0.05 48.15 19.19
CA PRO A 9 1.15 48.70 19.80
C PRO A 9 1.99 47.61 20.49
N ALA A 10 3.29 47.88 20.56
CA ALA A 10 4.32 47.08 21.18
C ALA A 10 4.95 47.83 22.37
N ARG A 11 5.81 47.11 23.12
CA ARG A 11 6.72 47.51 24.21
C ARG A 11 6.15 47.31 25.62
N SER A 12 6.89 46.85 26.64
CA SER A 12 8.27 46.36 26.77
C SER A 12 8.49 45.86 28.21
N THR A 13 9.47 44.96 28.38
CA THR A 13 10.40 44.82 29.54
C THR A 13 9.86 44.63 30.98
N SER A 14 10.16 43.48 31.60
CA SER A 14 11.29 43.28 32.53
C SER A 14 11.08 42.08 33.45
N ALA A 15 12.19 41.49 33.89
CA ALA A 15 12.27 40.32 34.77
C ALA A 15 12.26 40.72 36.25
N ALA A 16 11.75 39.86 37.15
CA ALA A 16 12.37 39.53 38.45
C ALA A 16 11.54 38.53 39.31
N SER A 17 12.26 37.50 39.79
CA SER A 17 12.26 36.86 41.13
C SER A 17 10.98 36.35 41.83
N ALA A 18 11.02 35.05 42.12
CA ALA A 18 10.90 34.35 43.41
C ALA A 18 9.99 34.91 44.55
N GLY A 19 9.16 34.03 45.13
CA GLY A 19 8.74 34.16 46.54
C GLY A 19 7.36 33.59 46.93
N THR A 20 7.37 32.37 47.46
CA THR A 20 6.58 31.86 48.62
C THR A 20 5.03 31.98 48.72
N ARG A 21 4.42 30.78 48.82
CA ARG A 21 3.31 30.31 49.70
C ARG A 21 2.27 31.32 50.22
N ARG A 22 0.98 31.04 49.94
CA ARG A 22 -0.04 30.68 50.95
C ARG A 22 -1.36 30.27 50.27
N GLY A 23 -2.00 29.24 50.80
CA GLY A 23 -3.15 28.55 50.21
C GLY A 23 -4.45 29.37 50.15
N ARG A 24 -5.32 28.94 49.24
CA ARG A 24 -6.77 29.15 49.23
C ARG A 24 -7.44 27.97 48.50
N SER A 25 -8.51 27.47 49.10
CA SER A 25 -9.38 26.37 48.68
C SER A 25 -9.94 26.54 47.25
N PRO A 26 -10.33 25.45 46.56
CA PRO A 26 -10.81 25.53 45.17
C PRO A 26 -12.26 26.05 45.12
N PRO A 27 -12.62 26.92 44.15
CA PRO A 27 -14.01 27.20 43.90
C PRO A 27 -14.63 26.19 42.91
N ALA A 28 -15.85 25.83 43.26
CA ALA A 28 -16.92 25.12 42.59
C ALA A 28 -16.90 24.95 41.06
N GLU A 29 -17.42 23.79 40.65
CA GLU A 29 -17.80 23.35 39.31
C GLU A 29 -18.50 24.40 38.46
N GLY A 30 -17.84 24.86 37.39
CA GLY A 30 -18.43 25.63 36.31
C GLY A 30 -18.78 24.73 35.12
N ARG A 31 -20.06 24.36 34.96
CA ARG A 31 -20.58 23.65 33.79
C ARG A 31 -20.44 24.52 32.53
N LEU A 32 -19.55 24.13 31.60
CA LEU A 32 -19.46 24.73 30.28
C LEU A 32 -20.67 24.30 29.41
N ARG A 33 -21.64 25.18 29.21
CA ARG A 33 -22.72 24.98 28.21
C ARG A 33 -22.20 25.35 26.81
N CYS A 34 -21.86 24.36 26.01
CA CYS A 34 -21.68 24.54 24.56
C CYS A 34 -23.04 24.77 23.88
N ARG A 35 -23.31 25.99 23.42
CA ARG A 35 -24.43 26.27 22.50
C ARG A 35 -24.05 25.78 21.10
N ARG A 36 -24.62 24.65 20.65
CA ARG A 36 -24.59 24.22 19.24
C ARG A 36 -25.61 25.05 18.45
N ARG A 37 -25.18 25.65 17.34
CA ARG A 37 -26.07 26.20 16.31
C ARG A 37 -26.67 25.04 15.51
N GLU A 38 -28.00 24.95 15.46
CA GLU A 38 -28.72 24.07 14.54
C GLU A 38 -28.65 24.65 13.12
N ALA A 39 -28.15 23.84 12.19
CA ALA A 39 -28.32 24.05 10.76
C ALA A 39 -29.33 23.01 10.26
N ALA A 40 -30.44 23.48 9.72
CA ALA A 40 -31.52 22.65 9.19
C ALA A 40 -31.00 21.74 8.07
N ARG A 41 -31.06 20.42 8.29
CA ARG A 41 -30.89 19.39 7.25
C ARG A 41 -32.24 18.71 7.01
N ARG A 42 -32.65 18.66 5.75
CA ARG A 42 -33.80 17.87 5.26
C ARG A 42 -33.59 16.39 5.63
N PRO A 43 -34.60 15.66 6.12
CA PRO A 43 -34.42 14.26 6.48
C PRO A 43 -34.41 13.41 5.22
N ALA A 44 -33.28 12.75 4.94
CA ALA A 44 -33.32 11.48 4.22
C ALA A 44 -33.80 10.45 5.24
N ALA A 45 -34.90 9.76 4.93
CA ALA A 45 -35.43 8.69 5.76
C ALA A 45 -34.48 7.48 5.72
N ALA A 46 -33.40 7.54 6.50
CA ALA A 46 -32.79 6.34 7.05
C ALA A 46 -33.75 5.87 8.13
N VAL A 47 -34.44 4.75 7.90
CA VAL A 47 -35.12 4.03 8.97
C VAL A 47 -34.02 3.49 9.87
N ALA A 48 -33.59 4.30 10.83
CA ALA A 48 -32.82 3.83 11.96
C ALA A 48 -33.78 2.90 12.71
N ALA A 49 -33.54 1.59 12.58
CA ALA A 49 -34.23 0.60 13.39
C ALA A 49 -34.10 1.05 14.85
N THR A 50 -35.23 1.37 15.46
CA THR A 50 -35.36 1.55 16.89
C THR A 50 -34.95 0.23 17.52
N PHE A 51 -33.72 0.18 18.04
CA PHE A 51 -33.26 -0.92 18.87
C PHE A 51 -34.01 -0.84 20.21
N GLU A 52 -35.04 -1.66 20.35
CA GLU A 52 -35.57 -1.99 21.67
C GLU A 52 -34.51 -2.73 22.49
N GLU A 53 -34.51 -2.43 23.78
CA GLU A 53 -33.43 -2.67 24.72
C GLU A 53 -33.27 -4.16 25.09
N ARG A 54 -31.99 -4.54 25.28
CA ARG A 54 -31.45 -5.72 26.01
C ARG A 54 -31.39 -7.08 25.30
N GLN A 55 -30.43 -7.19 24.38
CA GLN A 55 -29.57 -8.37 24.34
C GLN A 55 -28.18 -8.00 24.89
N ARG A 56 -27.63 -8.84 25.78
CA ARG A 56 -26.30 -8.65 26.36
C ARG A 56 -25.27 -8.55 25.23
N PRO A 57 -24.27 -7.65 25.29
CA PRO A 57 -23.23 -7.59 24.27
C PRO A 57 -22.34 -8.83 24.41
N GLY A 58 -22.60 -9.84 23.61
CA GLY A 58 -21.84 -11.09 23.61
C GLY A 58 -22.12 -11.88 22.33
N ASP A 59 -21.10 -11.98 21.47
CA ASP A 59 -21.05 -12.81 20.27
C ASP A 59 -22.13 -12.53 19.20
N VAL A 60 -22.07 -11.38 18.52
CA VAL A 60 -22.60 -11.28 17.16
C VAL A 60 -21.68 -12.11 16.25
N ARG A 61 -21.92 -13.41 16.17
CA ARG A 61 -21.33 -14.27 15.14
C ARG A 61 -22.27 -14.24 13.97
N LEU A 62 -21.83 -13.77 12.79
CA LEU A 62 -22.51 -14.08 11.53
C LEU A 62 -22.51 -15.60 11.36
N ARG A 63 -23.64 -16.23 11.69
CA ARG A 63 -23.92 -17.63 11.41
C ARG A 63 -24.63 -17.68 10.06
N ARG A 64 -24.53 -18.82 9.37
CA ARG A 64 -25.32 -19.12 8.17
C ARG A 64 -26.81 -18.75 8.34
N GLY A 65 -27.35 -18.94 9.54
CA GLY A 65 -28.75 -18.61 9.89
C GLY A 65 -29.07 -17.12 10.04
N ASP A 66 -28.09 -16.21 10.12
CA ASP A 66 -28.37 -14.77 10.29
C ASP A 66 -28.72 -14.07 8.97
N VAL A 67 -28.34 -14.67 7.85
CA VAL A 67 -28.56 -14.18 6.48
C VAL A 67 -29.59 -15.04 5.73
N ALA A 68 -29.72 -16.32 6.09
CA ALA A 68 -30.66 -17.24 5.46
C ALA A 68 -32.12 -16.77 5.60
N GLY A 69 -32.85 -16.74 4.48
CA GLY A 69 -34.27 -16.35 4.42
C GLY A 69 -34.53 -14.85 4.54
N LYS A 70 -33.51 -14.00 4.39
CA LYS A 70 -33.66 -12.54 4.32
C LYS A 70 -33.36 -12.08 2.90
N GLU A 71 -34.38 -11.59 2.21
CA GLU A 71 -34.22 -10.92 0.93
C GLU A 71 -33.67 -9.50 1.12
N ALA A 72 -32.69 -9.13 0.29
CA ALA A 72 -32.16 -7.77 0.25
C ALA A 72 -31.93 -7.30 -1.20
N ASP A 73 -32.03 -5.99 -1.44
CA ASP A 73 -31.60 -5.44 -2.72
C ASP A 73 -30.07 -5.50 -2.87
N ILE A 74 -29.35 -5.23 -1.78
CA ILE A 74 -27.89 -5.14 -1.74
C ILE A 74 -27.36 -5.81 -0.47
N ALA A 75 -26.40 -6.71 -0.62
CA ALA A 75 -25.60 -7.27 0.47
C ALA A 75 -24.13 -6.85 0.34
N TYR A 76 -23.54 -6.34 1.42
CA TYR A 76 -22.12 -5.97 1.47
C TYR A 76 -21.37 -6.92 2.39
N PHE A 77 -20.25 -7.46 1.89
CA PHE A 77 -19.40 -8.40 2.59
C PHE A 77 -17.99 -7.82 2.77
N ASP A 78 -17.53 -7.83 4.01
CA ASP A 78 -16.14 -7.53 4.40
C ASP A 78 -15.65 -8.57 5.42
N PRO A 79 -15.52 -9.85 5.01
CA PRO A 79 -15.12 -10.91 5.92
C PRO A 79 -13.61 -10.87 6.20
N PRO A 80 -13.16 -11.52 7.28
CA PRO A 80 -11.72 -11.66 7.55
C PRO A 80 -11.01 -12.34 6.38
N TYR A 81 -9.93 -11.74 5.87
CA TYR A 81 -9.24 -12.21 4.67
C TYR A 81 -7.90 -12.90 4.92
N ASN A 82 -7.40 -12.93 6.17
CA ASN A 82 -6.09 -13.48 6.51
C ASN A 82 -6.11 -14.26 7.84
N GLN A 83 -4.94 -14.73 8.29
CA GLN A 83 -4.81 -15.57 9.49
C GLN A 83 -5.13 -14.86 10.83
N HIS A 84 -5.41 -13.55 10.81
CA HIS A 84 -5.58 -12.74 12.01
C HIS A 84 -6.95 -12.96 12.67
N GLN A 85 -7.00 -13.97 13.54
CA GLN A 85 -8.18 -14.30 14.36
C GLN A 85 -8.54 -13.16 15.33
N TYR A 86 -9.78 -12.63 15.22
CA TYR A 86 -10.25 -11.54 16.08
C TYR A 86 -10.33 -11.92 17.56
N GLY A 87 -10.64 -13.18 17.88
CA GLY A 87 -10.68 -13.67 19.25
C GLY A 87 -9.36 -13.47 20.01
N SER A 88 -8.22 -13.73 19.34
CA SER A 88 -6.89 -13.55 19.92
C SER A 88 -6.37 -12.12 19.77
N ASN A 89 -6.58 -11.49 18.60
CA ASN A 89 -6.00 -10.19 18.29
C ASN A 89 -6.64 -9.04 19.08
N TYR A 90 -7.95 -9.15 19.35
CA TYR A 90 -8.70 -8.16 20.12
C TYR A 90 -9.05 -8.68 21.53
N HIS A 91 -8.28 -9.64 22.06
CA HIS A 91 -8.61 -10.28 23.32
C HIS A 91 -8.73 -9.29 24.50
N LEU A 92 -7.95 -8.21 24.53
CA LEU A 92 -8.07 -7.15 25.54
C LEU A 92 -9.43 -6.47 25.45
N LEU A 93 -9.86 -6.06 24.25
CA LEU A 93 -11.17 -5.46 24.03
C LEU A 93 -12.29 -6.46 24.37
N ASN A 94 -12.15 -7.72 23.97
CA ASN A 94 -13.10 -8.77 24.30
C ASN A 94 -13.21 -8.99 25.82
N THR A 95 -12.08 -8.92 26.54
CA THR A 95 -12.04 -9.04 28.01
C THR A 95 -12.72 -7.85 28.66
N ILE A 96 -12.42 -6.63 28.21
CA ILE A 96 -13.06 -5.40 28.69
C ILE A 96 -14.57 -5.45 28.43
N LEU A 97 -15.01 -5.90 27.25
CA LEU A 97 -16.43 -5.97 26.91
C LEU A 97 -17.18 -7.05 27.72
N ARG A 98 -16.54 -8.20 27.96
CA ARG A 98 -17.10 -9.26 28.82
C ARG A 98 -17.18 -8.81 30.28
N TRP A 99 -16.23 -7.97 30.71
CA TRP A 99 -16.12 -7.38 32.04
C TRP A 99 -16.46 -8.38 33.15
N ASP A 100 -15.84 -9.57 33.11
CA ASP A 100 -16.12 -10.65 34.05
C ASP A 100 -15.51 -10.41 35.44
N CYS A 101 -14.78 -9.30 35.61
CA CYS A 101 -14.06 -8.89 36.82
C CYS A 101 -13.15 -9.99 37.39
N LYS A 102 -12.72 -10.97 36.57
CA LYS A 102 -11.83 -12.03 37.02
C LYS A 102 -10.39 -11.54 36.95
N PRO A 103 -9.67 -11.44 38.09
CA PRO A 103 -8.27 -11.03 38.09
C PRO A 103 -7.45 -12.06 37.33
N LEU A 104 -6.61 -11.57 36.40
CA LEU A 104 -5.66 -12.41 35.68
C LEU A 104 -4.53 -12.80 36.64
N PRO A 105 -4.17 -14.10 36.73
CA PRO A 105 -2.95 -14.51 37.44
C PRO A 105 -1.74 -13.77 36.85
N MET A 106 -0.88 -13.21 37.72
CA MET A 106 0.37 -12.59 37.28
C MET A 106 1.35 -13.62 36.69
N GLU A 107 1.25 -14.87 37.14
CA GLU A 107 1.98 -16.01 36.61
C GLU A 107 1.02 -16.89 35.82
N ALA A 108 1.19 -16.94 34.51
CA ALA A 108 0.42 -17.81 33.65
C ALA A 108 1.08 -19.19 33.59
N ASP A 109 0.62 -20.12 34.43
CA ASP A 109 0.90 -21.55 34.28
C ASP A 109 0.00 -22.17 33.20
N ALA A 110 0.21 -23.46 32.89
CA ALA A 110 -0.57 -24.17 31.87
C ALA A 110 -2.07 -24.28 32.22
N ASP A 111 -2.42 -24.19 33.50
CA ASP A 111 -3.77 -24.37 34.02
C ASP A 111 -4.51 -23.03 34.20
N SER A 112 -3.80 -21.91 34.08
CA SER A 112 -4.34 -20.55 34.21
C SER A 112 -5.46 -20.22 33.22
N GLY A 113 -5.55 -20.96 32.10
CA GLY A 113 -6.52 -20.70 31.03
C GLY A 113 -6.15 -19.50 30.15
N TYR A 114 -4.91 -19.02 30.21
CA TYR A 114 -4.39 -17.92 29.38
C TYR A 114 -3.09 -18.33 28.66
N SER A 115 -2.72 -17.61 27.59
CA SER A 115 -1.44 -17.83 26.94
C SER A 115 -0.29 -17.27 27.77
N SER A 116 0.76 -18.06 27.97
CA SER A 116 1.91 -17.71 28.82
C SER A 116 2.70 -16.49 28.35
N LYS A 117 2.67 -16.19 27.04
CA LYS A 117 3.43 -15.07 26.45
C LYS A 117 2.65 -13.76 26.38
N ALA A 118 1.34 -13.83 26.14
CA ALA A 118 0.56 -12.67 25.74
C ALA A 118 -0.76 -12.52 26.53
N GLY A 119 -1.01 -13.37 27.54
CA GLY A 119 -2.19 -13.26 28.40
C GLY A 119 -3.51 -13.50 27.66
N ILE A 120 -3.49 -14.19 26.52
CA ILE A 120 -4.67 -14.36 25.67
C ILE A 120 -5.57 -15.46 26.26
N PRO A 121 -6.85 -15.21 26.57
CA PRO A 121 -7.74 -16.22 27.18
C PRO A 121 -7.95 -17.43 26.25
N VAL A 122 -7.58 -18.64 26.65
CA VAL A 122 -7.60 -19.87 25.81
C VAL A 122 -8.98 -20.13 25.18
N GLY A 123 -10.05 -19.70 25.85
CA GLY A 123 -11.43 -19.76 25.34
C GLY A 123 -11.65 -19.06 23.98
N TRP A 124 -10.75 -18.16 23.55
CA TRP A 124 -10.81 -17.55 22.22
C TRP A 124 -10.82 -18.60 21.08
N LYS A 125 -10.25 -19.79 21.30
CA LYS A 125 -10.24 -20.88 20.30
C LYS A 125 -11.66 -21.33 19.90
N ALA A 126 -12.64 -21.19 20.79
CA ALA A 126 -14.05 -21.50 20.52
C ALA A 126 -14.74 -20.44 19.62
N THR A 127 -14.14 -19.26 19.45
CA THR A 127 -14.60 -18.20 18.53
C THR A 127 -13.75 -18.14 17.27
N ARG A 128 -12.98 -19.20 16.96
CA ARG A 128 -12.13 -19.25 15.77
C ARG A 128 -13.00 -19.19 14.52
N SER A 129 -12.67 -18.27 13.63
CA SER A 129 -13.34 -18.13 12.33
C SER A 129 -12.67 -19.01 11.29
N SER A 130 -13.47 -19.74 10.50
CA SER A 130 -13.02 -20.55 9.37
C SER A 130 -12.51 -19.70 8.20
N PHE A 131 -13.01 -18.47 8.05
CA PHE A 131 -12.47 -17.47 7.09
C PHE A 131 -10.99 -17.18 7.34
N CYS A 132 -10.58 -17.15 8.61
CA CYS A 132 -9.20 -16.94 9.02
C CYS A 132 -8.33 -18.22 8.93
N VAL A 133 -8.80 -19.27 8.24
CA VAL A 133 -8.04 -20.50 7.99
C VAL A 133 -7.89 -20.69 6.49
N ARG A 134 -6.65 -20.64 5.97
CA ARG A 134 -6.40 -20.66 4.52
C ARG A 134 -7.10 -21.81 3.79
N SER A 135 -7.04 -23.03 4.33
CA SER A 135 -7.66 -24.21 3.74
C SER A 135 -9.19 -24.23 3.80
N GLN A 136 -9.82 -23.40 4.62
CA GLN A 136 -11.29 -23.34 4.80
C GLN A 136 -11.89 -22.03 4.26
N SER A 137 -11.06 -21.07 3.84
CA SER A 137 -11.49 -19.73 3.47
C SER A 137 -12.41 -19.75 2.25
N ALA A 138 -12.09 -20.55 1.22
CA ALA A 138 -12.90 -20.66 0.01
C ALA A 138 -14.31 -21.18 0.33
N ASP A 139 -14.39 -22.31 1.04
CA ASP A 139 -15.65 -22.93 1.43
C ASP A 139 -16.49 -22.01 2.32
N SER A 140 -15.84 -21.27 3.22
CA SER A 140 -16.52 -20.30 4.10
C SER A 140 -17.14 -19.15 3.33
N VAL A 141 -16.43 -18.62 2.33
CA VAL A 141 -16.95 -17.57 1.44
C VAL A 141 -18.12 -18.11 0.61
N SER A 142 -17.96 -19.26 -0.03
CA SER A 142 -19.04 -19.87 -0.82
C SER A 142 -20.29 -20.13 0.02
N ALA A 143 -20.15 -20.76 1.18
CA ALA A 143 -21.27 -21.07 2.07
C ALA A 143 -21.98 -19.82 2.59
N MET A 144 -21.26 -18.71 2.78
CA MET A 144 -21.84 -17.42 3.16
C MET A 144 -22.64 -16.80 2.01
N LEU A 145 -22.09 -16.84 0.79
CA LEU A 145 -22.77 -16.33 -0.41
C LEU A 145 -24.02 -17.15 -0.74
N ASP A 146 -23.95 -18.48 -0.62
CA ASP A 146 -25.06 -19.40 -0.87
C ASP A 146 -26.21 -19.23 0.12
N ALA A 147 -25.93 -18.69 1.30
CA ALA A 147 -26.93 -18.39 2.32
C ALA A 147 -27.54 -16.99 2.17
N CYS A 148 -27.09 -16.18 1.20
CA CYS A 148 -27.54 -14.81 1.02
C CYS A 148 -28.43 -14.67 -0.22
N GLU A 149 -29.65 -14.18 -0.02
CA GLU A 149 -30.58 -13.86 -1.09
C GLU A 149 -30.55 -12.34 -1.33
N ALA A 150 -29.73 -11.90 -2.29
CA ALA A 150 -29.67 -10.48 -2.65
C ALA A 150 -29.55 -10.23 -4.15
N SER A 151 -30.15 -9.13 -4.62
CA SER A 151 -30.09 -8.71 -6.03
C SER A 151 -28.70 -8.21 -6.45
N ARG A 152 -27.92 -7.69 -5.49
CA ARG A 152 -26.56 -7.20 -5.68
C ARG A 152 -25.67 -7.67 -4.54
N LEU A 153 -24.52 -8.24 -4.86
CA LEU A 153 -23.49 -8.61 -3.88
C LEU A 153 -22.30 -7.69 -4.06
N LEU A 154 -21.90 -6.99 -3.01
CA LEU A 154 -20.67 -6.20 -2.96
C LEU A 154 -19.68 -6.90 -2.03
N PHE A 155 -18.53 -7.28 -2.55
CA PHE A 155 -17.54 -8.04 -1.80
C PHE A 155 -16.21 -7.30 -1.76
N SER A 156 -15.83 -6.83 -0.58
CA SER A 156 -14.54 -6.21 -0.31
C SER A 156 -13.50 -7.30 -0.04
N TRP A 157 -12.35 -7.25 -0.72
CA TRP A 157 -11.29 -8.23 -0.54
C TRP A 157 -9.89 -7.70 -0.84
N ASN A 158 -8.97 -7.93 0.08
CA ASN A 158 -7.57 -7.56 -0.09
C ASN A 158 -6.80 -8.61 -0.90
N ALA A 159 -5.93 -8.17 -1.83
CA ALA A 159 -5.12 -9.03 -2.68
C ALA A 159 -4.12 -9.92 -1.92
N ASP A 160 -3.72 -9.54 -0.71
CA ASP A 160 -2.85 -10.32 0.18
C ASP A 160 -3.63 -11.35 1.04
N GLY A 161 -4.92 -11.52 0.76
CA GLY A 161 -5.78 -12.48 1.45
C GLY A 161 -5.41 -13.95 1.21
N HIS A 162 -6.12 -14.84 1.91
CA HIS A 162 -5.99 -16.29 1.72
C HIS A 162 -6.36 -16.74 0.31
N LEU A 163 -7.36 -16.08 -0.28
CA LEU A 163 -7.84 -16.28 -1.64
C LEU A 163 -7.23 -15.20 -2.54
N SER A 164 -6.69 -15.60 -3.68
CA SER A 164 -6.25 -14.66 -4.71
C SER A 164 -7.45 -13.96 -5.34
N GLY A 165 -7.21 -12.85 -6.04
CA GLY A 165 -8.28 -12.21 -6.83
C GLY A 165 -8.90 -13.17 -7.86
N GLU A 166 -8.11 -14.09 -8.42
CA GLU A 166 -8.60 -15.10 -9.37
C GLU A 166 -9.51 -16.13 -8.68
N ASP A 167 -9.15 -16.56 -7.47
CA ASP A 167 -10.00 -17.45 -6.66
C ASP A 167 -11.34 -16.77 -6.36
N MET A 168 -11.31 -15.47 -6.00
CA MET A 168 -12.51 -14.69 -5.78
C MET A 168 -13.38 -14.56 -7.03
N VAL A 169 -12.77 -14.30 -8.20
CA VAL A 169 -13.51 -14.28 -9.48
C VAL A 169 -14.14 -15.64 -9.77
N ARG A 170 -13.43 -16.75 -9.56
CA ARG A 170 -13.97 -18.11 -9.75
C ARG A 170 -15.15 -18.43 -8.83
N ILE A 171 -15.14 -17.87 -7.62
CA ILE A 171 -16.27 -17.98 -6.69
C ILE A 171 -17.41 -17.06 -7.16
N LEU A 172 -17.15 -15.82 -7.55
CA LEU A 172 -18.21 -14.82 -7.74
C LEU A 172 -18.84 -14.83 -9.14
N ALA A 173 -18.07 -15.08 -10.20
CA ALA A 173 -18.53 -15.02 -11.59
C ALA A 173 -19.72 -15.96 -11.90
N PRO A 174 -19.78 -17.21 -11.38
CA PRO A 174 -20.93 -18.09 -11.61
C PRO A 174 -22.26 -17.59 -11.03
N ARG A 175 -22.22 -16.60 -10.13
CA ARG A 175 -23.40 -16.12 -9.39
C ARG A 175 -24.13 -14.96 -10.07
N GLY A 176 -23.65 -14.49 -11.23
CA GLY A 176 -24.26 -13.42 -12.01
C GLY A 176 -23.23 -12.55 -12.73
N ARG A 177 -23.65 -11.42 -13.31
CA ARG A 177 -22.71 -10.51 -13.98
C ARG A 177 -21.75 -9.92 -12.95
N LEU A 178 -20.45 -10.15 -13.13
CA LEU A 178 -19.40 -9.69 -12.23
C LEU A 178 -18.66 -8.49 -12.80
N ASP A 179 -18.67 -7.39 -12.05
CA ASP A 179 -17.83 -6.21 -12.25
C ASP A 179 -16.75 -6.18 -11.16
N THR A 180 -15.49 -5.91 -11.54
CA THR A 180 -14.38 -5.80 -10.58
C THR A 180 -13.80 -4.40 -10.58
N ILE A 181 -13.71 -3.80 -9.39
CA ILE A 181 -13.08 -2.51 -9.17
C ILE A 181 -11.82 -2.76 -8.34
N ALA A 182 -10.66 -2.30 -8.82
CA ALA A 182 -9.42 -2.31 -8.06
C ALA A 182 -9.17 -0.90 -7.49
N LEU A 183 -8.94 -0.84 -6.18
CA LEU A 183 -8.51 0.33 -5.46
C LEU A 183 -7.07 0.15 -5.02
N ASP A 184 -6.29 1.20 -5.21
CA ASP A 184 -4.92 1.22 -4.73
C ASP A 184 -4.87 1.56 -3.26
N TYR A 185 -4.24 0.70 -2.48
CA TYR A 185 -4.04 0.93 -1.06
C TYR A 185 -2.56 0.80 -0.67
N VAL A 186 -2.06 1.81 0.03
CA VAL A 186 -0.75 1.70 0.68
C VAL A 186 -0.95 0.92 1.98
N ALA A 187 -0.51 -0.33 2.00
CA ALA A 187 -0.65 -1.20 3.15
C ALA A 187 -0.13 -0.52 4.42
N TYR A 188 -0.89 -0.66 5.51
CA TYR A 188 -0.48 -0.15 6.81
C TYR A 188 0.87 -0.75 7.21
N ARG A 189 1.85 0.10 7.54
CA ARG A 189 3.23 -0.30 7.83
C ARG A 189 3.34 -0.92 9.23
N GLY A 190 2.83 -2.14 9.41
CA GLY A 190 3.06 -2.93 10.61
C GLY A 190 4.39 -3.70 10.55
N GLY A 191 5.29 -3.47 11.51
CA GLY A 191 6.47 -4.31 11.75
C GLY A 191 7.64 -4.20 10.75
N ARG A 192 8.58 -5.16 10.82
CA ARG A 192 9.81 -5.23 10.01
C ARG A 192 9.45 -5.41 8.51
N GLN A 193 9.84 -4.45 7.69
CA GLN A 193 9.62 -4.47 6.24
C GLN A 193 10.74 -5.27 5.56
N SER A 194 10.41 -6.25 4.71
CA SER A 194 11.39 -7.01 3.93
C SER A 194 11.75 -6.27 2.63
N ALA A 195 12.95 -6.54 2.09
CA ALA A 195 13.43 -5.99 0.83
C ALA A 195 12.50 -6.30 -0.36
N SER A 196 11.85 -7.47 -0.30
CA SER A 196 10.97 -8.03 -1.32
C SER A 196 9.50 -7.61 -1.20
N ARG A 197 9.09 -6.91 -0.14
CA ARG A 197 7.70 -6.50 0.02
C ARG A 197 7.41 -5.33 -0.91
N ASN A 198 6.52 -5.54 -1.89
CA ASN A 198 5.84 -4.43 -2.54
C ASN A 198 4.99 -3.75 -1.47
N SER A 199 5.25 -2.47 -1.16
CA SER A 199 4.58 -1.75 -0.08
C SER A 199 3.14 -1.33 -0.45
N ARG A 200 2.60 -1.88 -1.54
CA ARG A 200 1.33 -1.53 -2.13
C ARG A 200 0.58 -2.83 -2.38
N SER A 201 -0.55 -2.94 -1.69
CA SER A 201 -1.50 -4.02 -1.87
C SER A 201 -2.67 -3.49 -2.70
N ARG A 202 -3.46 -4.37 -3.29
CA ARG A 202 -4.68 -3.99 -4.00
C ARG A 202 -5.88 -4.37 -3.16
N GLU A 203 -6.82 -3.45 -3.04
CA GLU A 203 -8.14 -3.74 -2.50
C GLU A 203 -9.07 -3.95 -3.69
N TYR A 204 -9.77 -5.07 -3.71
CA TYR A 204 -10.80 -5.35 -4.70
C TYR A 204 -12.16 -5.08 -4.10
N LEU A 205 -13.02 -4.44 -4.89
CA LEU A 205 -14.45 -4.46 -4.71
C LEU A 205 -15.05 -5.23 -5.88
N PHE A 206 -15.55 -6.43 -5.59
CA PHE A 206 -16.30 -7.23 -6.54
C PHE A 206 -17.78 -6.88 -6.43
N VAL A 207 -18.44 -6.64 -7.55
CA VAL A 207 -19.87 -6.33 -7.62
C VAL A 207 -20.54 -7.37 -8.49
N VAL A 208 -21.47 -8.13 -7.92
CA VAL A 208 -22.24 -9.16 -8.64
C VAL A 208 -23.68 -8.70 -8.78
N ASP A 209 -24.17 -8.66 -10.02
CA ASP A 209 -25.59 -8.57 -10.36
C ASP A 209 -26.15 -9.98 -10.52
N THR A 210 -26.81 -10.48 -9.47
CA THR A 210 -27.36 -11.85 -9.41
C THR A 210 -28.59 -12.05 -10.29
N LYS A 211 -29.16 -10.96 -10.83
CA LYS A 211 -30.32 -10.97 -11.73
C LYS A 211 -29.90 -10.97 -13.21
N ALA A 212 -28.62 -10.81 -13.49
CA ALA A 212 -28.08 -10.81 -14.85
C ALA A 212 -27.32 -12.10 -15.13
N GLU A 213 -27.20 -12.42 -16.42
CA GLU A 213 -26.47 -13.60 -16.87
C GLU A 213 -25.03 -13.62 -16.33
N PRO A 214 -24.57 -14.77 -15.81
CA PRO A 214 -23.19 -14.96 -15.40
C PRO A 214 -22.21 -14.62 -16.52
N VAL A 215 -21.09 -14.01 -16.14
CA VAL A 215 -19.96 -13.82 -17.06
C VAL A 215 -19.15 -15.12 -17.15
N ASP A 216 -18.57 -15.38 -18.31
CA ASP A 216 -17.61 -16.47 -18.46
C ASP A 216 -16.45 -16.27 -17.47
N THR A 217 -16.17 -17.31 -16.70
CA THR A 217 -15.21 -17.23 -15.58
C THR A 217 -13.79 -16.99 -16.09
N ASP A 218 -13.39 -17.64 -17.18
CA ASP A 218 -12.05 -17.49 -17.73
C ASP A 218 -11.85 -16.09 -18.35
N SER A 219 -12.89 -15.55 -18.99
CA SER A 219 -12.91 -14.18 -19.48
C SER A 219 -12.82 -13.15 -18.34
N ALA A 220 -13.53 -13.37 -17.23
CA ALA A 220 -13.45 -12.51 -16.05
C ALA A 220 -12.07 -12.57 -15.38
N VAL A 221 -11.46 -13.76 -15.29
CA VAL A 221 -10.07 -13.92 -14.81
C VAL A 221 -9.09 -13.21 -15.75
N ALA A 222 -9.27 -13.32 -17.06
CA ALA A 222 -8.43 -12.62 -18.03
C ALA A 222 -8.55 -11.09 -17.89
N ALA A 223 -9.76 -10.57 -17.68
CA ALA A 223 -9.98 -9.14 -17.43
C ALA A 223 -9.32 -8.67 -16.13
N LEU A 224 -9.41 -9.45 -15.05
CA LEU A 224 -8.72 -9.17 -13.79
C LEU A 224 -7.19 -9.12 -13.99
N ARG A 225 -6.63 -10.09 -14.71
CA ARG A 225 -5.19 -10.13 -15.03
C ARG A 225 -4.77 -8.93 -15.88
N GLU A 226 -5.57 -8.55 -16.88
CA GLU A 226 -5.28 -7.39 -17.72
C GLU A 226 -5.25 -6.10 -16.89
N MET A 227 -6.25 -5.89 -16.03
CA MET A 227 -6.28 -4.76 -15.09
C MET A 227 -5.05 -4.78 -14.17
N ALA A 228 -4.72 -5.95 -13.64
CA ALA A 228 -3.57 -6.14 -12.76
C ALA A 228 -2.24 -5.77 -13.42
N SER A 229 -2.00 -6.27 -14.63
CA SER A 229 -0.77 -6.02 -15.37
C SER A 229 -0.66 -4.56 -15.78
N ARG A 230 -1.78 -3.92 -16.16
CA ARG A 230 -1.81 -2.49 -16.49
C ARG A 230 -1.34 -1.63 -15.31
N ASP A 231 -1.84 -1.92 -14.12
CA ASP A 231 -1.47 -1.18 -12.91
C ASP A 231 -0.01 -1.44 -12.52
N GLU A 232 0.47 -2.68 -12.70
CA GLU A 232 1.84 -3.07 -12.37
C GLU A 232 2.87 -2.38 -13.29
N VAL A 233 2.61 -2.28 -14.59
CA VAL A 233 3.54 -1.58 -15.51
C VAL A 233 3.62 -0.08 -15.21
N LEU A 234 2.56 0.54 -14.71
CA LEU A 234 2.61 1.96 -14.33
C LEU A 234 3.48 2.21 -13.09
N ARG A 235 3.78 1.17 -12.31
CA ARG A 235 4.48 1.27 -11.02
C ARG A 235 5.86 0.63 -11.02
N SER A 236 6.14 -0.18 -12.03
CA SER A 236 7.39 -0.90 -12.18
C SER A 236 8.55 0.06 -12.43
N THR A 237 9.75 -0.41 -12.09
CA THR A 237 10.99 0.20 -12.53
C THR A 237 11.60 -0.67 -13.61
N TYR A 238 12.22 -0.03 -14.59
CA TYR A 238 12.67 -0.67 -15.81
C TYR A 238 14.17 -0.56 -15.98
N ASP A 239 14.70 -1.52 -16.72
CA ASP A 239 16.05 -1.49 -17.24
C ASP A 239 16.04 -0.75 -18.60
N PRO A 240 16.69 0.42 -18.69
CA PRO A 240 16.72 1.23 -19.91
C PRO A 240 17.26 0.50 -21.13
N GLU A 241 18.22 -0.43 -20.97
CA GLU A 241 18.79 -1.19 -22.08
C GLU A 241 17.81 -2.23 -22.60
N ARG A 242 17.09 -2.91 -21.70
CA ARG A 242 16.00 -3.83 -22.08
C ARG A 242 14.90 -3.08 -22.82
N VAL A 243 14.46 -1.94 -22.27
CA VAL A 243 13.44 -1.09 -22.91
C VAL A 243 13.89 -0.63 -24.29
N ALA A 244 15.11 -0.10 -24.39
CA ALA A 244 15.68 0.37 -25.64
C ALA A 244 15.76 -0.72 -26.71
N ARG A 245 16.18 -1.93 -26.33
CA ARG A 245 16.25 -3.08 -27.23
C ARG A 245 14.87 -3.56 -27.68
N VAL A 246 13.89 -3.65 -26.77
CA VAL A 246 12.55 -4.15 -27.08
C VAL A 246 11.75 -3.18 -27.96
N PHE A 247 11.90 -1.88 -27.72
CA PHE A 247 11.11 -0.84 -28.40
C PHE A 247 11.89 -0.04 -29.45
N SER A 248 13.14 -0.46 -29.75
CA SER A 248 14.07 0.26 -30.64
C SER A 248 14.24 1.74 -30.26
N LEU A 249 14.29 2.03 -28.95
CA LEU A 249 14.48 3.39 -28.44
C LEU A 249 15.97 3.68 -28.21
N LYS A 250 16.37 4.94 -28.36
CA LYS A 250 17.74 5.37 -28.04
C LYS A 250 17.91 5.58 -26.53
N THR A 251 18.89 4.91 -25.91
CA THR A 251 19.32 5.17 -24.52
C THR A 251 20.07 6.50 -24.40
N MET A 252 20.11 7.09 -23.20
CA MET A 252 21.05 8.18 -22.90
C MET A 252 22.43 7.54 -22.64
N PRO A 253 23.50 7.95 -23.35
CA PRO A 253 23.80 9.32 -23.76
C PRO A 253 23.39 9.74 -25.18
N SER A 254 22.92 8.81 -26.03
CA SER A 254 22.63 9.03 -27.46
C SER A 254 21.43 9.95 -27.73
N ARG A 255 20.54 10.16 -26.75
CA ARG A 255 19.39 11.07 -26.87
C ARG A 255 19.78 12.56 -26.97
N ARG A 256 20.90 12.99 -26.36
CA ARG A 256 21.28 14.43 -26.33
C ARG A 256 21.90 14.96 -27.62
N VAL A 257 22.38 14.10 -28.51
CA VAL A 257 22.91 14.57 -29.81
C VAL A 257 21.78 15.18 -30.67
N LEU A 258 20.53 14.80 -30.42
CA LEU A 258 19.34 15.36 -31.10
C LEU A 258 18.75 16.59 -30.42
N GLU A 259 19.04 16.87 -29.14
CA GLU A 259 18.54 18.08 -28.44
C GLU A 259 19.19 19.39 -28.93
N ARG A 260 20.19 19.32 -29.83
CA ARG A 260 20.82 20.49 -30.48
C ARG A 260 20.43 20.66 -31.95
N ARG A 261 19.18 20.38 -32.32
CA ARG A 261 18.58 20.94 -33.53
C ARG A 261 17.22 21.55 -33.22
N LEU A 262 17.26 22.88 -33.10
CA LEU A 262 16.25 23.89 -33.42
C LEU A 262 14.83 23.71 -32.85
N ASP A 263 14.49 24.69 -32.01
CA ASP A 263 13.16 25.27 -31.80
C ASP A 263 12.04 24.35 -31.29
N GLY A 264 11.92 24.32 -29.96
CA GLY A 264 10.61 24.57 -29.35
C GLY A 264 9.56 23.47 -29.39
N GLN A 265 9.93 22.18 -29.43
CA GLN A 265 9.08 21.08 -28.95
C GLN A 265 9.98 19.85 -28.71
N ALA A 266 9.98 19.32 -27.48
CA ALA A 266 10.82 18.20 -27.10
C ALA A 266 10.28 16.88 -27.68
N THR A 267 10.63 16.58 -28.92
CA THR A 267 10.28 15.30 -29.57
C THR A 267 11.45 14.33 -29.43
N LEU A 268 11.18 13.18 -28.82
CA LEU A 268 12.14 12.10 -28.61
C LEU A 268 12.61 11.58 -29.98
N GLY A 269 13.93 11.51 -30.20
CA GLY A 269 14.50 11.11 -31.48
C GLY A 269 14.06 9.71 -31.91
N PHE A 270 13.30 9.64 -33.00
CA PHE A 270 12.76 8.43 -33.60
C PHE A 270 13.85 7.59 -34.30
N ASP A 271 13.62 6.27 -34.28
CA ASP A 271 13.92 5.37 -35.39
C ASP A 271 12.54 4.95 -35.93
N ASP A 272 12.25 5.25 -37.21
CA ASP A 272 10.92 5.15 -37.84
C ASP A 272 10.43 3.68 -38.02
N SER A 273 11.15 2.73 -37.44
CA SER A 273 10.96 1.28 -37.53
C SER A 273 10.30 0.64 -36.29
N SER A 274 9.97 1.43 -35.26
CA SER A 274 9.40 0.89 -34.02
C SER A 274 7.95 0.43 -34.19
N GLN A 275 7.68 -0.84 -33.87
CA GLN A 275 6.33 -1.42 -33.86
C GLN A 275 5.39 -0.74 -32.84
N PHE A 276 5.94 -0.06 -31.84
CA PHE A 276 5.22 0.60 -30.74
C PHE A 276 5.71 2.05 -30.54
N PRO A 277 5.33 3.01 -31.41
CA PRO A 277 5.70 4.42 -31.24
C PRO A 277 5.26 5.01 -29.89
N GLU A 278 4.17 4.47 -29.31
CA GLU A 278 3.66 4.84 -27.98
C GLU A 278 4.67 4.61 -26.84
N ALA A 279 5.66 3.72 -27.02
CA ALA A 279 6.71 3.47 -26.04
C ALA A 279 7.49 4.75 -25.67
N SER A 280 7.72 5.62 -26.65
CA SER A 280 8.43 6.87 -26.44
C SER A 280 7.70 7.79 -25.43
N ALA A 281 6.36 7.84 -25.49
CA ALA A 281 5.52 8.63 -24.60
C ALA A 281 5.21 7.91 -23.28
N PHE A 282 5.30 6.57 -23.25
CA PHE A 282 5.06 5.78 -22.05
C PHE A 282 6.14 5.97 -20.99
N PHE A 283 7.41 6.04 -21.37
CA PHE A 283 8.52 6.06 -20.41
C PHE A 283 8.98 7.48 -20.05
N SER A 284 9.53 7.64 -18.86
CA SER A 284 10.32 8.82 -18.46
C SER A 284 11.54 9.01 -19.37
N PRO A 285 12.17 10.21 -19.38
CA PRO A 285 13.34 10.47 -20.23
C PRO A 285 14.54 9.55 -20.01
N ASP A 286 14.66 8.94 -18.83
CA ASP A 286 15.70 7.97 -18.47
C ASP A 286 15.28 6.50 -18.70
N LEU A 287 14.07 6.27 -19.25
CA LEU A 287 13.47 4.96 -19.53
C LEU A 287 13.26 4.04 -18.31
N ARG A 288 13.44 4.55 -17.09
CA ARG A 288 13.38 3.74 -15.86
C ARG A 288 11.98 3.66 -15.26
N GLN A 289 11.09 4.58 -15.58
CA GLN A 289 9.76 4.68 -14.97
C GLN A 289 8.72 5.02 -16.04
N ALA A 290 7.45 4.80 -15.72
CA ALA A 290 6.36 5.32 -16.52
C ALA A 290 6.31 6.86 -16.42
N SER A 291 5.89 7.52 -17.51
CA SER A 291 5.60 8.95 -17.57
C SER A 291 4.30 9.28 -16.81
N VAL A 292 4.03 10.57 -16.63
CA VAL A 292 2.80 11.03 -15.96
C VAL A 292 1.57 10.71 -16.82
N GLU A 293 1.74 10.71 -18.14
CA GLU A 293 0.71 10.49 -19.15
C GLU A 293 0.49 9.00 -19.47
N ALA A 294 1.36 8.10 -18.98
CA ALA A 294 1.36 6.68 -19.30
C ALA A 294 0.01 5.99 -19.04
N GLY A 295 -0.68 6.33 -17.94
CA GLY A 295 -1.99 5.75 -17.61
C GLY A 295 -3.08 6.12 -18.62
N MET A 296 -3.08 7.37 -19.07
CA MET A 296 -4.00 7.84 -20.12
C MET A 296 -3.68 7.16 -21.45
N LEU A 297 -2.40 7.09 -21.80
CA LEU A 297 -1.93 6.42 -23.01
C LEU A 297 -2.38 4.96 -23.06
N LEU A 298 -2.20 4.19 -21.98
CA LEU A 298 -2.68 2.81 -21.93
C LEU A 298 -4.21 2.73 -22.10
N SER A 299 -4.96 3.68 -21.57
CA SER A 299 -6.43 3.69 -21.66
C SER A 299 -6.94 4.00 -23.08
N THR A 300 -6.16 4.71 -23.91
CA THR A 300 -6.53 5.04 -25.29
C THR A 300 -6.15 3.97 -26.32
N LEU A 301 -5.30 3.01 -25.96
CA LEU A 301 -4.88 1.94 -26.87
C LEU A 301 -5.98 0.89 -27.06
N GLU A 302 -6.12 0.42 -28.30
CA GLU A 302 -6.97 -0.73 -28.64
C GLU A 302 -6.64 -1.96 -27.77
N PRO A 303 -7.63 -2.73 -27.29
CA PRO A 303 -7.41 -3.78 -26.28
C PRO A 303 -6.32 -4.81 -26.64
N GLY A 304 -6.31 -5.30 -27.88
CA GLY A 304 -5.29 -6.26 -28.34
C GLY A 304 -3.88 -5.65 -28.38
N ARG A 305 -3.76 -4.40 -28.84
CA ARG A 305 -2.49 -3.66 -28.89
C ARG A 305 -1.99 -3.34 -27.48
N ARG A 306 -2.88 -2.87 -26.61
CA ARG A 306 -2.61 -2.61 -25.19
C ARG A 306 -2.08 -3.85 -24.48
N ARG A 307 -2.75 -4.99 -24.65
CA ARG A 307 -2.33 -6.26 -24.03
C ARG A 307 -0.92 -6.65 -24.45
N ARG A 308 -0.64 -6.60 -25.76
CA ARG A 308 0.69 -6.91 -26.28
C ARG A 308 1.76 -5.93 -25.78
N PHE A 309 1.42 -4.64 -25.73
CA PHE A 309 2.33 -3.61 -25.24
C PHE A 309 2.67 -3.79 -23.74
N VAL A 310 1.64 -4.04 -22.91
CA VAL A 310 1.81 -4.34 -21.47
C VAL A 310 2.67 -5.60 -21.25
N GLU A 311 2.46 -6.65 -22.04
CA GLU A 311 3.27 -7.88 -21.99
C GLU A 311 4.76 -7.59 -22.26
N LEU A 312 5.06 -6.85 -23.32
CA LEU A 312 6.44 -6.47 -23.69
C LEU A 312 7.09 -5.57 -22.64
N ILE A 313 6.37 -4.57 -22.13
CA ILE A 313 6.87 -3.68 -21.07
C ILE A 313 7.15 -4.49 -19.80
N SER A 314 6.26 -5.42 -19.43
CA SER A 314 6.43 -6.25 -18.23
C SER A 314 7.72 -7.06 -18.29
N GLY A 315 8.11 -7.57 -19.47
CA GLY A 315 9.40 -8.25 -19.67
C GLY A 315 10.64 -7.36 -19.49
N CYS A 316 10.48 -6.04 -19.53
CA CYS A 316 11.56 -5.07 -19.31
C CYS A 316 11.71 -4.64 -17.84
N ALA A 317 10.77 -5.01 -16.97
CA ALA A 317 10.78 -4.60 -15.56
C ALA A 317 11.93 -5.25 -14.79
N CYS A 318 12.48 -4.52 -13.82
CA CYS A 318 13.43 -5.04 -12.85
C CYS A 318 12.71 -5.99 -11.89
N ALA A 319 13.23 -7.20 -11.72
CA ALA A 319 12.69 -8.25 -10.85
C ALA A 319 12.81 -7.92 -9.36
N GLY A 320 13.66 -6.97 -8.97
CA GLY A 320 13.77 -6.52 -7.58
C GLY A 320 14.84 -5.48 -7.31
N VAL A 321 15.04 -5.18 -6.03
CA VAL A 321 15.90 -4.09 -5.55
C VAL A 321 17.37 -4.26 -5.98
N VAL A 322 17.88 -5.50 -5.99
CA VAL A 322 19.27 -5.79 -6.38
C VAL A 322 19.50 -5.45 -7.85
N GLU A 323 18.59 -5.86 -8.72
CA GLU A 323 18.66 -5.53 -10.14
C GLU A 323 18.46 -4.03 -10.39
N GLU A 324 17.50 -3.39 -9.69
CA GLU A 324 17.29 -1.94 -9.76
C GLU A 324 18.57 -1.16 -9.38
N LEU A 325 19.27 -1.60 -8.33
CA LEU A 325 20.56 -1.02 -7.92
C LEU A 325 21.67 -1.30 -8.93
N SER A 326 21.67 -2.45 -9.58
CA SER A 326 22.66 -2.82 -10.60
C SER A 326 22.51 -1.95 -11.85
N VAL A 327 21.27 -1.72 -12.30
CA VAL A 327 20.95 -0.79 -13.38
C VAL A 327 21.40 0.63 -13.04
N LEU A 328 21.10 1.10 -11.82
CA LEU A 328 21.55 2.42 -11.36
C LEU A 328 23.08 2.56 -11.35
N LEU A 329 23.78 1.51 -10.92
CA LEU A 329 25.23 1.47 -10.89
C LEU A 329 25.81 1.53 -12.31
N ALA A 330 25.28 0.74 -13.25
CA ALA A 330 25.70 0.75 -14.65
C ALA A 330 25.53 2.13 -15.30
N LEU A 331 24.35 2.75 -15.13
CA LEU A 331 24.06 4.10 -15.64
C LEU A 331 25.00 5.17 -15.05
N ALA A 332 25.29 5.07 -13.75
CA ALA A 332 26.20 5.99 -13.08
C ALA A 332 27.65 5.78 -13.53
N ALA A 333 28.09 4.54 -13.73
CA ALA A 333 29.43 4.22 -14.23
C ALA A 333 29.63 4.73 -15.67
N GLU A 334 28.67 4.50 -16.57
CA GLU A 334 28.73 5.02 -17.94
C GLU A 334 28.78 6.56 -17.96
N ALA A 335 27.94 7.22 -17.15
CA ALA A 335 27.96 8.67 -17.01
C ALA A 335 29.29 9.19 -16.44
N ALA A 336 29.90 8.44 -15.51
CA ALA A 336 31.22 8.76 -14.95
C ALA A 336 32.31 8.66 -16.01
N HIS A 337 32.35 7.58 -16.80
CA HIS A 337 33.27 7.42 -17.93
C HIS A 337 33.12 8.55 -18.97
N ALA A 338 31.90 9.02 -19.20
CA ALA A 338 31.63 10.15 -20.09
C ALA A 338 31.90 11.55 -19.45
N GLY A 339 32.40 11.62 -18.20
CA GLY A 339 32.66 12.87 -17.49
C GLY A 339 31.40 13.66 -17.06
N LYS A 340 30.22 13.03 -17.11
CA LYS A 340 28.91 13.68 -16.87
C LYS A 340 28.52 13.62 -15.40
N LEU A 341 29.25 14.33 -14.54
CA LEU A 341 29.06 14.27 -13.08
C LEU A 341 27.63 14.63 -12.60
N LYS A 342 26.91 15.53 -13.30
CA LYS A 342 25.50 15.83 -12.98
C LYS A 342 24.60 14.62 -13.18
N THR A 343 24.84 13.83 -14.23
CA THR A 343 24.09 12.61 -14.53
C THR A 343 24.41 11.52 -13.50
N VAL A 344 25.68 11.41 -13.08
CA VAL A 344 26.09 10.52 -11.98
C VAL A 344 25.28 10.84 -10.72
N ARG A 345 25.25 12.10 -10.27
CA ARG A 345 24.46 12.53 -9.10
C ARG A 345 22.98 12.19 -9.21
N SER A 346 22.40 12.34 -10.41
CA SER A 346 20.99 12.02 -10.64
C SER A 346 20.72 10.52 -10.52
N ALA A 347 21.57 9.68 -11.11
CA ALA A 347 21.43 8.22 -11.09
C ALA A 347 21.58 7.65 -9.67
N VAL A 348 22.56 8.14 -8.91
CA VAL A 348 22.83 7.62 -7.56
C VAL A 348 21.88 8.15 -6.48
N ARG A 349 21.03 9.14 -6.79
CA ARG A 349 20.16 9.83 -5.82
C ARG A 349 19.22 8.87 -5.08
N GLU A 350 18.73 7.85 -5.76
CA GLU A 350 17.78 6.87 -5.22
C GLU A 350 18.45 5.72 -4.47
N ALA A 351 19.77 5.52 -4.67
CA ALA A 351 20.50 4.38 -4.15
C ALA A 351 20.39 4.21 -2.63
N PRO A 352 20.51 5.25 -1.77
CA PRO A 352 20.39 5.06 -0.32
C PRO A 352 19.03 4.48 0.11
N ARG A 353 17.94 4.87 -0.57
CA ARG A 353 16.60 4.35 -0.27
C ARG A 353 16.50 2.86 -0.59
N LEU A 354 17.11 2.45 -1.71
CA LEU A 354 17.09 1.07 -2.19
C LEU A 354 18.06 0.19 -1.39
N ILE A 355 19.29 0.64 -1.13
CA ILE A 355 20.27 -0.05 -0.27
C ILE A 355 19.68 -0.31 1.13
N ARG A 356 18.94 0.66 1.69
CA ARG A 356 18.26 0.47 2.98
C ARG A 356 17.30 -0.73 2.97
N LYS A 357 16.68 -1.06 1.84
CA LYS A 357 15.78 -2.23 1.74
C LYS A 357 16.57 -3.53 1.86
N LEU A 358 17.84 -3.56 1.49
CA LEU A 358 18.74 -4.71 1.62
C LEU A 358 19.33 -4.89 3.03
N ALA A 359 18.97 -4.05 4.01
CA ALA A 359 19.49 -4.11 5.38
C ALA A 359 18.93 -5.29 6.20
N HIS A 360 19.25 -6.51 5.77
CA HIS A 360 18.86 -7.80 6.33
C HIS A 360 19.95 -8.83 6.02
N ASP A 361 20.24 -9.76 6.94
CA ASP A 361 21.37 -10.71 6.86
C ASP A 361 21.41 -11.50 5.53
N LYS A 362 20.25 -11.96 5.06
CA LYS A 362 20.08 -12.59 3.74
C LYS A 362 20.74 -11.84 2.56
N TYR A 363 20.79 -10.51 2.62
CA TYR A 363 21.30 -9.64 1.55
C TYR A 363 22.58 -8.91 1.95
N ALA A 364 23.30 -9.36 2.99
CA ALA A 364 24.48 -8.67 3.52
C ALA A 364 25.55 -8.43 2.45
N VAL A 365 25.83 -9.44 1.61
CA VAL A 365 26.82 -9.34 0.53
C VAL A 365 26.44 -8.26 -0.49
N ASP A 366 25.19 -8.26 -0.96
CA ASP A 366 24.69 -7.24 -1.89
C ASP A 366 24.67 -5.85 -1.25
N PHE A 367 24.26 -5.76 0.02
CA PHE A 367 24.25 -4.51 0.78
C PHE A 367 25.64 -3.90 0.84
N GLU A 368 26.66 -4.68 1.22
CA GLU A 368 28.04 -4.21 1.33
C GLU A 368 28.62 -3.81 -0.03
N ARG A 369 28.39 -4.63 -1.07
CA ARG A 369 28.80 -4.32 -2.43
C ARG A 369 28.23 -2.97 -2.88
N PHE A 370 26.92 -2.81 -2.83
CA PHE A 370 26.30 -1.56 -3.30
C PHE A 370 26.68 -0.37 -2.44
N LEU A 371 26.82 -0.54 -1.12
CA LEU A 371 27.29 0.54 -0.24
C LEU A 371 28.67 1.05 -0.67
N HIS A 372 29.59 0.14 -0.99
CA HIS A 372 30.94 0.47 -1.46
C HIS A 372 30.90 1.17 -2.83
N GLU A 373 30.24 0.57 -3.82
CA GLU A 373 30.18 1.09 -5.20
C GLU A 373 29.55 2.49 -5.28
N PHE A 374 28.40 2.69 -4.62
CA PHE A 374 27.73 3.98 -4.62
C PHE A 374 28.48 5.05 -3.80
N ARG A 375 29.30 4.64 -2.83
CA ARG A 375 30.19 5.56 -2.10
C ARG A 375 31.32 6.05 -3.00
N ALA A 376 31.95 5.16 -3.77
CA ALA A 376 32.98 5.54 -4.74
C ALA A 376 32.44 6.51 -5.80
N LEU A 377 31.26 6.23 -6.36
CA LEU A 377 30.58 7.15 -7.29
C LEU A 377 30.21 8.49 -6.66
N GLY A 378 29.77 8.48 -5.41
CA GLY A 378 29.47 9.69 -4.65
C GLY A 378 30.69 10.59 -4.46
N GLN A 379 31.83 9.99 -4.12
CA GLN A 379 33.11 10.69 -3.99
C GLN A 379 33.56 11.28 -5.32
N LEU A 380 33.51 10.49 -6.40
CA LEU A 380 33.83 10.94 -7.76
C LEU A 380 32.96 12.14 -8.18
N ALA A 381 31.67 12.10 -7.85
CA ALA A 381 30.74 13.18 -8.18
C ALA A 381 30.78 14.38 -7.20
N GLY A 382 31.57 14.32 -6.12
CA GLY A 382 31.60 15.33 -5.07
C GLY A 382 30.26 15.50 -4.34
N ASP A 383 29.47 14.44 -4.21
CA ASP A 383 28.15 14.47 -3.55
C ASP A 383 28.27 14.12 -2.05
N ASN A 384 28.55 15.15 -1.25
CA ASN A 384 28.67 15.02 0.21
C ASN A 384 27.35 14.57 0.88
N ASN A 385 26.19 14.85 0.27
CA ASN A 385 24.90 14.45 0.80
C ASN A 385 24.70 12.93 0.67
N LEU A 386 25.06 12.38 -0.49
CA LEU A 386 25.04 10.94 -0.71
C LEU A 386 25.98 10.23 0.27
N ALA A 387 27.22 10.71 0.41
CA ALA A 387 28.20 10.14 1.33
C ALA A 387 27.67 10.09 2.78
N GLY A 388 27.06 11.19 3.26
CA GLY A 388 26.45 11.25 4.59
C GLY A 388 25.28 10.27 4.77
N LYS A 389 24.44 10.09 3.75
CA LYS A 389 23.33 9.12 3.77
C LYS A 389 23.83 7.68 3.83
N LEU A 390 24.84 7.34 3.03
CA LEU A 390 25.42 5.98 3.00
C LEU A 390 26.14 5.66 4.33
N ALA A 391 26.90 6.60 4.89
CA ALA A 391 27.54 6.43 6.20
C ALA A 391 26.52 6.18 7.33
N LYS A 392 25.35 6.83 7.28
CA LYS A 392 24.26 6.58 8.23
C LYS A 392 23.69 5.16 8.09
N LEU A 393 23.60 4.62 6.88
CA LEU A 393 23.11 3.26 6.65
C LEU A 393 24.09 2.21 7.19
N GLU A 394 25.39 2.42 7.02
CA GLU A 394 26.45 1.56 7.53
C GLU A 394 26.40 1.43 9.07
N ARG A 395 26.22 2.56 9.76
CA ARG A 395 26.04 2.58 11.22
C ARG A 395 24.77 1.83 11.65
N LEU A 396 23.65 2.08 10.98
CA LEU A 396 22.37 1.42 11.29
C LEU A 396 22.44 -0.11 11.17
N LEU A 397 23.25 -0.65 10.27
CA LEU A 397 23.44 -2.09 10.15
C LEU A 397 24.34 -2.62 11.27
N SER A 398 25.45 -1.92 11.56
CA SER A 398 26.39 -2.27 12.64
C SER A 398 25.67 -2.33 14.00
N ASP A 399 24.80 -1.36 14.28
CA ASP A 399 23.97 -1.31 15.50
C ASP A 399 22.94 -2.46 15.58
N ARG A 400 22.50 -2.99 14.43
CA ARG A 400 21.48 -4.05 14.33
C ARG A 400 22.04 -5.45 14.40
N THR A 401 23.22 -5.69 13.85
CA THR A 401 23.86 -7.02 13.82
C THR A 401 24.69 -7.29 15.07
N GLY A 402 24.87 -6.30 15.96
CA GLY A 402 25.72 -6.43 17.15
C GLY A 402 27.21 -6.58 16.82
N MET A 403 27.58 -6.53 15.53
CA MET A 403 28.98 -6.50 15.10
C MET A 403 29.45 -5.06 15.11
N ALA A 404 30.04 -4.65 16.23
CA ALA A 404 31.11 -3.66 16.17
C ALA A 404 32.18 -4.25 15.24
N ARG A 405 32.34 -3.71 14.03
CA ARG A 405 33.54 -3.95 13.23
C ARG A 405 34.69 -3.26 13.97
N THR A 406 35.43 -4.07 14.73
CA THR A 406 36.72 -3.72 15.32
C THR A 406 37.73 -3.33 14.27
#